data_AF-A0A7V9LFI1-F1
#
_entry.id   AF-A0A7V9LFI1-F1
#
_cell.length_a   1.000
_cell.length_b   1.000
_cell.length_c   1.000
_cell.angle_alpha   90.00
_cell.angle_beta   90.00
_cell.angle_gamma   90.00
#
_symmetry.space_group_name_H-M   'P 1'
#
loop_
_entity.id
_entity.type
_entity.pdbx_description
1 polymer ?
#
loop_
_entity_poly.entity_id
_entity_poly.type
_entity_poly.pdbx_seq_one_letter_code
_entity_poly.pdbx_strand_id
1 'polypeptide(L)'
;VTTLESTSERLEEALRRLAVEAADMFEDLLATGAELPFDLQVSESEESILPMYSYAPLTAQFIGDNVAELRRLEAFVEVRELSSEEVATGFLVGLWDGRSEFDIAGDRLKGAIDGVLSSIASTGAGGTPAGEVIVPLIGFHMPADEIVLDGVRIARAETVADAPLDAAGPKNFLAIVSCGFADVAPAAAVADDLRRALRTLRLFRPGGVGISAHAWVRRADGWERFGTGAGRTRNGGYRLTGNELDELNGFSRLLTERGARMPSLSWAISRFELGNERASLIEALSDYLLALRGLLEGGGTTGAGLSARVGAMICEGAEDREHARLCVERALQIERKLMSGARYRPTADASPLEVIAELEELLRRLLKGMATGELTGDLRAAADEILLSEGMQAASAAPPPSMGETAEWRIPDPVAEGEEEIEVRKVSDEAPTATHEAHDASQEAPRDTPTARIVVTDVELPDIVSTDETNTFVPEPADAEHDEKADWFASQDGDLEWPAFASPRRGRPDEHRELDDDASDRVRYLFPVPDATDWDVGELSYENRRPS
;
A
#
# COMPACT_ATOMS: atom_id res chain seq x y z
N VAL A 1 -4.96 24.93 -37.54
CA VAL A 1 -6.19 24.46 -38.23
C VAL A 1 -5.87 23.28 -39.14
N THR A 2 -4.91 23.40 -40.07
CA THR A 2 -4.53 22.32 -41.01
C THR A 2 -3.97 21.03 -40.37
N THR A 3 -3.39 21.10 -39.16
CA THR A 3 -2.86 19.92 -38.47
C THR A 3 -3.93 19.10 -37.73
N LEU A 4 -4.98 19.76 -37.24
CA LEU A 4 -6.07 19.11 -36.49
C LEU A 4 -7.05 18.38 -37.43
N GLU A 5 -7.30 18.94 -38.61
CA GLU A 5 -8.08 18.27 -39.66
C GLU A 5 -7.37 16.99 -40.13
N SER A 6 -6.05 17.04 -40.30
CA SER A 6 -5.23 15.87 -40.65
C SER A 6 -5.23 14.76 -39.58
N THR A 7 -5.30 15.10 -38.30
CA THR A 7 -5.39 14.11 -37.21
C THR A 7 -6.80 13.52 -37.07
N SER A 8 -7.85 14.30 -37.32
CA SER A 8 -9.23 13.82 -37.26
C SER A 8 -9.53 12.84 -38.40
N GLU A 9 -9.07 13.14 -39.61
CA GLU A 9 -9.21 12.25 -40.77
C GLU A 9 -8.44 10.93 -40.57
N ARG A 10 -7.23 11.00 -39.98
CA ARG A 10 -6.45 9.81 -39.61
C ARG A 10 -7.13 8.95 -38.57
N LEU A 11 -7.70 9.58 -37.54
CA LEU A 11 -8.43 8.88 -36.49
C LEU A 11 -9.69 8.19 -37.03
N GLU A 12 -10.45 8.86 -37.91
CA GLU A 12 -11.61 8.25 -38.56
C GLU A 12 -11.23 6.99 -39.34
N GLU A 13 -10.17 7.05 -40.15
CA GLU A 13 -9.72 5.90 -40.93
C GLU A 13 -9.20 4.75 -40.04
N ALA A 14 -8.51 5.09 -38.94
CA ALA A 14 -8.06 4.10 -37.96
C ALA A 14 -9.24 3.42 -37.23
N LEU A 15 -10.29 4.18 -36.87
CA LEU A 15 -11.50 3.63 -36.24
C LEU A 15 -12.27 2.70 -37.18
N ARG A 16 -12.34 3.04 -38.48
CA ARG A 16 -12.97 2.16 -39.49
C ARG A 16 -12.23 0.83 -39.62
N ARG A 17 -10.89 0.87 -39.69
CA ARG A 17 -10.08 -0.35 -39.72
C ARG A 17 -10.22 -1.16 -38.44
N LEU A 18 -10.20 -0.49 -37.28
CA LEU A 18 -10.38 -1.12 -35.98
C LEU A 18 -11.73 -1.85 -35.89
N ALA A 19 -12.82 -1.26 -36.38
CA ALA A 19 -14.12 -1.90 -36.38
C ALA A 19 -14.11 -3.24 -37.16
N VAL A 20 -13.44 -3.28 -38.31
CA VAL A 20 -13.33 -4.49 -39.14
C VAL A 20 -12.45 -5.54 -38.48
N GLU A 21 -11.25 -5.17 -38.05
CA GLU A 21 -10.32 -6.11 -37.40
C GLU A 21 -10.87 -6.68 -36.10
N ALA A 22 -11.56 -5.86 -35.29
CA ALA A 22 -12.17 -6.31 -34.06
C ALA A 22 -13.40 -7.20 -34.30
N ALA A 23 -14.21 -6.91 -35.34
CA ALA A 23 -15.33 -7.78 -35.71
C ALA A 23 -14.84 -9.18 -36.09
N ASP A 24 -13.85 -9.27 -36.99
CA ASP A 24 -13.26 -10.55 -37.42
C ASP A 24 -12.69 -11.32 -36.22
N MET A 25 -11.97 -10.64 -35.32
CA MET A 25 -11.44 -11.27 -34.11
C MET A 25 -12.54 -11.79 -33.17
N PHE A 26 -13.58 -11.01 -32.91
CA PHE A 26 -14.65 -11.43 -32.01
C PHE A 26 -15.47 -12.59 -32.59
N GLU A 27 -15.69 -12.60 -33.90
CA GLU A 27 -16.30 -13.74 -34.59
C GLU A 27 -15.43 -15.01 -34.44
N ASP A 28 -14.12 -14.90 -34.61
CA ASP A 28 -13.18 -16.01 -34.41
C ASP A 28 -13.17 -16.51 -32.95
N LEU A 29 -13.23 -15.60 -31.97
CA LEU A 29 -13.30 -15.95 -30.55
C LEU A 29 -14.59 -16.70 -30.22
N LEU A 30 -15.74 -16.21 -30.71
CA LEU A 30 -17.03 -16.89 -30.55
C LEU A 30 -17.03 -18.27 -31.23
N ALA A 31 -16.45 -18.38 -32.44
CA ALA A 31 -16.33 -19.65 -33.15
C ALA A 31 -15.42 -20.66 -32.42
N THR A 32 -14.41 -20.18 -31.69
CA THR A 32 -13.49 -21.01 -30.90
C THR A 32 -14.08 -21.37 -29.52
N GLY A 33 -15.26 -20.85 -29.18
CA GLY A 33 -16.00 -21.20 -27.97
C GLY A 33 -15.92 -20.18 -26.84
N ALA A 34 -15.53 -18.93 -27.10
CA ALA A 34 -15.73 -17.86 -26.14
C ALA A 34 -17.24 -17.61 -25.93
N GLU A 35 -17.66 -17.44 -24.68
CA GLU A 35 -19.07 -17.22 -24.35
C GLU A 35 -19.35 -15.72 -24.16
N LEU A 36 -20.40 -15.21 -24.83
CA LEU A 36 -20.91 -13.86 -24.60
C LEU A 36 -21.83 -13.87 -23.36
N PRO A 37 -21.50 -13.15 -22.28
CA PRO A 37 -22.36 -13.09 -21.10
C PRO A 37 -23.67 -12.34 -21.40
N PHE A 38 -24.75 -12.74 -20.75
CA PHE A 38 -26.07 -12.11 -20.85
C PHE A 38 -26.60 -11.77 -19.46
N ASP A 39 -27.32 -10.65 -19.36
CA ASP A 39 -28.06 -10.24 -18.18
C ASP A 39 -29.57 -10.29 -18.43
N LEU A 40 -30.36 -10.44 -17.36
CA LEU A 40 -31.81 -10.48 -17.42
C LEU A 40 -32.37 -9.09 -17.11
N GLN A 41 -32.77 -8.36 -18.14
CA GLN A 41 -33.42 -7.07 -17.98
C GLN A 41 -34.92 -7.22 -17.77
N VAL A 42 -35.47 -6.41 -16.88
CA VAL A 42 -36.91 -6.30 -16.63
C VAL A 42 -37.41 -5.03 -17.29
N SER A 43 -38.24 -5.17 -18.32
CA SER A 43 -38.95 -4.04 -18.92
C SER A 43 -40.24 -3.79 -18.13
N GLU A 44 -40.25 -2.73 -17.31
CA GLU A 44 -41.48 -2.19 -16.73
C GLU A 44 -42.10 -1.23 -17.75
N SER A 45 -42.93 -1.76 -18.64
CA SER A 45 -43.78 -0.92 -19.48
C SER A 45 -44.95 -0.39 -18.63
N GLU A 46 -45.17 0.93 -18.61
CA GLU A 46 -46.28 1.57 -17.88
C GLU A 46 -47.67 1.01 -18.27
N GLU A 47 -47.78 0.37 -19.43
CA GLU A 47 -49.02 -0.21 -19.98
C GLU A 47 -49.27 -1.69 -19.63
N SER A 48 -48.30 -2.42 -19.05
CA SER A 48 -48.45 -3.85 -18.73
C SER A 48 -48.20 -4.14 -17.24
N ILE A 49 -49.13 -4.92 -16.66
CA ILE A 49 -49.16 -5.28 -15.23
C ILE A 49 -48.13 -6.38 -14.90
N LEU A 50 -47.51 -7.02 -15.89
CA LEU A 50 -46.52 -8.08 -15.69
C LEU A 50 -45.14 -7.64 -16.19
N PRO A 51 -44.07 -7.84 -15.37
CA PRO A 51 -42.70 -7.57 -15.79
C PRO A 51 -42.32 -8.49 -16.94
N MET A 52 -41.83 -7.91 -18.04
CA MET A 52 -41.33 -8.68 -19.17
C MET A 52 -39.82 -8.85 -19.03
N TYR A 53 -39.36 -10.10 -19.04
CA TYR A 53 -37.94 -10.42 -18.95
C TYR A 53 -37.34 -10.54 -20.35
N SER A 54 -36.24 -9.83 -20.60
CA SER A 54 -35.46 -9.91 -21.83
C SER A 54 -33.99 -10.15 -21.53
N TYR A 55 -33.34 -11.03 -22.29
CA TYR A 55 -31.89 -11.21 -22.20
C TYR A 55 -31.18 -10.09 -22.95
N ALA A 56 -30.32 -9.34 -22.25
CA ALA A 56 -29.47 -8.31 -22.82
C ALA A 56 -28.02 -8.81 -22.85
N PRO A 57 -27.35 -8.80 -24.00
CA PRO A 57 -25.94 -9.21 -24.08
C PRO A 57 -25.06 -8.17 -23.38
N LEU A 58 -24.11 -8.65 -22.58
CA LEU A 58 -23.13 -7.84 -21.87
C LEU A 58 -21.87 -7.65 -22.73
N THR A 59 -22.03 -6.99 -23.88
CA THR A 59 -20.94 -6.76 -24.84
C THR A 59 -19.79 -5.96 -24.26
N ALA A 60 -20.06 -4.99 -23.38
CA ALA A 60 -19.03 -4.24 -22.68
C ALA A 60 -18.11 -5.13 -21.84
N GLN A 61 -18.68 -6.11 -21.13
CA GLN A 61 -17.92 -7.06 -20.33
C GLN A 61 -17.07 -7.96 -21.23
N PHE A 62 -17.67 -8.51 -22.29
CA PHE A 62 -16.95 -9.36 -23.24
C PHE A 62 -15.78 -8.64 -23.92
N ILE A 63 -15.97 -7.39 -24.35
CA ILE A 63 -14.91 -6.55 -24.92
C ILE A 63 -13.83 -6.30 -23.86
N GLY A 64 -14.22 -6.00 -22.61
CA GLY A 64 -13.32 -5.79 -21.48
C GLY A 64 -12.43 -7.00 -21.17
N ASP A 65 -13.01 -8.20 -21.16
CA ASP A 65 -12.29 -9.45 -20.90
C ASP A 65 -11.28 -9.79 -22.01
N ASN A 66 -11.51 -9.29 -23.23
CA ASN A 66 -10.68 -9.55 -24.41
C ASN A 66 -9.77 -8.38 -24.82
N VAL A 67 -9.60 -7.36 -23.97
CA VAL A 67 -8.72 -6.19 -24.24
C VAL A 67 -7.27 -6.62 -24.53
N ALA A 68 -6.79 -7.70 -23.91
CA ALA A 68 -5.44 -8.22 -24.17
C ALA A 68 -5.24 -8.72 -25.62
N GLU A 69 -6.30 -9.23 -26.26
CA GLU A 69 -6.30 -9.66 -27.66
C GLU A 69 -6.44 -8.44 -28.59
N LEU A 70 -7.30 -7.48 -28.24
CA LEU A 70 -7.41 -6.18 -28.94
C LEU A 70 -6.08 -5.45 -29.04
N ARG A 71 -5.26 -5.47 -27.97
CA ARG A 71 -3.92 -4.86 -27.97
C ARG A 71 -2.95 -5.45 -29.00
N ARG A 72 -3.26 -6.59 -29.61
CA ARG A 72 -2.45 -7.20 -30.67
C ARG A 72 -2.82 -6.71 -32.07
N LEU A 73 -3.98 -6.07 -32.23
CA LEU A 73 -4.41 -5.51 -33.51
C LEU A 73 -3.62 -4.24 -33.84
N GLU A 74 -3.19 -4.12 -35.09
CA GLU A 74 -2.46 -2.94 -35.56
C GLU A 74 -3.34 -1.70 -35.51
N ALA A 75 -4.62 -1.81 -35.90
CA ALA A 75 -5.56 -0.69 -35.85
C ALA A 75 -5.86 -0.23 -34.41
N PHE A 76 -5.84 -1.15 -33.43
CA PHE A 76 -6.04 -0.79 -32.02
C PHE A 76 -4.86 -0.01 -31.46
N VAL A 77 -3.63 -0.43 -31.80
CA VAL A 77 -2.41 0.31 -31.44
C VAL A 77 -2.43 1.70 -32.05
N GLU A 78 -2.85 1.84 -33.30
CA GLU A 78 -2.92 3.12 -33.99
C GLU A 78 -3.96 4.07 -33.36
N VAL A 79 -5.17 3.59 -33.05
CA VAL A 79 -6.19 4.41 -32.36
C VAL A 79 -5.72 4.80 -30.96
N ARG A 80 -5.04 3.89 -30.24
CA ARG A 80 -4.45 4.17 -28.94
C ARG A 80 -3.40 5.27 -28.99
N GLU A 81 -2.56 5.28 -30.04
CA GLU A 81 -1.54 6.32 -30.24
C GLU A 81 -2.15 7.67 -30.64
N LEU A 82 -3.25 7.66 -31.38
CA LEU A 82 -3.92 8.87 -31.85
C LEU A 82 -4.86 9.51 -30.80
N SER A 83 -5.45 8.72 -29.92
CA SER A 83 -6.41 9.20 -28.92
C SER A 83 -6.17 8.58 -27.53
N SER A 84 -6.65 7.36 -27.28
CA SER A 84 -6.34 6.56 -26.09
C SER A 84 -6.90 5.14 -26.19
N GLU A 85 -6.54 4.27 -25.24
CA GLU A 85 -7.09 2.91 -25.15
C GLU A 85 -8.58 2.91 -24.75
N GLU A 86 -8.98 3.83 -23.88
CA GLU A 86 -10.36 4.00 -23.42
C GLU A 86 -11.26 4.46 -24.55
N VAL A 87 -10.77 5.33 -25.44
CA VAL A 87 -11.51 5.77 -26.63
C VAL A 87 -11.67 4.62 -27.61
N ALA A 88 -10.63 3.82 -27.84
CA ALA A 88 -10.72 2.62 -28.68
C ALA A 88 -11.73 1.62 -28.12
N THR A 89 -11.66 1.35 -26.81
CA THR A 89 -12.56 0.40 -26.14
C THR A 89 -13.99 0.93 -26.11
N GLY A 90 -14.19 2.20 -25.73
CA GLY A 90 -15.49 2.86 -25.70
C GLY A 90 -16.15 2.96 -27.07
N PHE A 91 -15.36 3.15 -28.14
CA PHE A 91 -15.83 3.07 -29.52
C PHE A 91 -16.42 1.69 -29.84
N LEU A 92 -15.70 0.61 -29.51
CA LEU A 92 -16.16 -0.76 -29.78
C LEU A 92 -17.39 -1.11 -28.94
N VAL A 93 -17.41 -0.70 -27.67
CA VAL A 93 -18.58 -0.87 -26.80
C VAL A 93 -19.78 -0.12 -27.37
N GLY A 94 -19.62 1.13 -27.79
CA GLY A 94 -20.70 1.91 -28.40
C GLY A 94 -21.17 1.37 -29.75
N LEU A 95 -20.26 0.76 -30.53
CA LEU A 95 -20.59 0.18 -31.83
C LEU A 95 -21.50 -1.07 -31.71
N TRP A 96 -21.27 -1.90 -30.69
CA TRP A 96 -21.98 -3.16 -30.46
C TRP A 96 -22.78 -3.20 -29.16
N ASP A 97 -23.14 -2.06 -28.60
CA ASP A 97 -23.94 -1.99 -27.38
C ASP A 97 -25.26 -2.75 -27.54
N GLY A 98 -25.54 -3.66 -26.61
CA GLY A 98 -26.76 -4.48 -26.60
C GLY A 98 -26.91 -5.46 -27.78
N ARG A 99 -25.82 -5.85 -28.48
CA ARG A 99 -25.87 -6.80 -29.60
C ARG A 99 -25.24 -8.16 -29.27
N SER A 100 -25.78 -9.21 -29.86
CA SER A 100 -25.21 -10.56 -29.79
C SER A 100 -24.33 -10.92 -30.98
N GLU A 101 -24.28 -10.04 -31.99
CA GLU A 101 -23.56 -10.23 -33.25
C GLU A 101 -22.67 -9.00 -33.51
N PHE A 102 -21.47 -9.23 -34.04
CA PHE A 102 -20.44 -8.20 -34.27
C PHE A 102 -20.49 -7.63 -35.70
N ASP A 103 -21.68 -7.40 -36.22
CA ASP A 103 -21.86 -6.88 -37.58
C ASP A 103 -21.59 -5.36 -37.67
N ILE A 104 -21.06 -4.93 -38.82
CA ILE A 104 -20.72 -3.51 -39.07
C ILE A 104 -21.77 -2.90 -40.00
N ALA A 105 -22.81 -2.28 -39.42
CA ALA A 105 -23.79 -1.51 -40.19
C ALA A 105 -23.29 -0.08 -40.42
N GLY A 106 -23.34 0.39 -41.67
CA GLY A 106 -22.78 1.69 -42.08
C GLY A 106 -23.29 2.90 -41.28
N ASP A 107 -24.59 2.95 -40.96
CA ASP A 107 -25.16 4.06 -40.18
C ASP A 107 -24.73 4.03 -38.70
N ARG A 108 -24.52 2.84 -38.13
CA ARG A 108 -24.03 2.67 -36.75
C ARG A 108 -22.55 2.97 -36.64
N LEU A 109 -21.75 2.44 -37.57
CA LEU A 109 -20.33 2.75 -37.65
C LEU A 109 -20.12 4.25 -37.75
N LYS A 110 -20.89 4.91 -38.63
CA LYS A 110 -20.85 6.35 -38.75
C LYS A 110 -21.30 7.05 -37.47
N GLY A 111 -22.39 6.62 -36.83
CA GLY A 111 -22.85 7.17 -35.55
C GLY A 111 -21.85 7.00 -34.40
N ALA A 112 -21.15 5.87 -34.32
CA ALA A 112 -20.13 5.59 -33.32
C ALA A 112 -18.86 6.43 -33.57
N ILE A 113 -18.42 6.54 -34.83
CA ILE A 113 -17.32 7.44 -35.24
C ILE A 113 -17.70 8.89 -34.93
N ASP A 114 -18.87 9.34 -35.35
CA ASP A 114 -19.38 10.69 -35.10
C ASP A 114 -19.50 10.95 -33.59
N GLY A 115 -19.88 9.93 -32.80
CA GLY A 115 -19.92 9.98 -31.34
C GLY A 115 -18.55 10.15 -30.69
N VAL A 116 -17.52 9.43 -31.18
CA VAL A 116 -16.12 9.58 -30.72
C VAL A 116 -15.54 10.92 -31.17
N LEU A 117 -15.74 11.31 -32.42
CA LEU A 117 -15.28 12.61 -32.91
C LEU A 117 -16.00 13.76 -32.19
N SER A 118 -17.29 13.59 -31.88
CA SER A 118 -18.05 14.55 -31.08
C SER A 118 -17.65 14.52 -29.61
N SER A 119 -17.26 13.39 -29.03
CA SER A 119 -16.76 13.35 -27.65
C SER A 119 -15.42 14.06 -27.56
N ILE A 120 -14.54 13.90 -28.56
CA ILE A 120 -13.26 14.61 -28.73
C ILE A 120 -13.46 16.11 -29.04
N ALA A 121 -14.48 16.47 -29.83
CA ALA A 121 -14.80 17.86 -30.13
C ALA A 121 -15.52 18.58 -28.97
N SER A 122 -16.39 17.87 -28.24
CA SER A 122 -17.15 18.38 -27.09
C SER A 122 -16.31 18.41 -25.81
N THR A 123 -15.17 17.72 -25.79
CA THR A 123 -14.19 17.79 -24.68
C THR A 123 -13.53 19.16 -24.54
N GLY A 124 -13.83 20.13 -25.41
CA GLY A 124 -13.45 21.53 -25.23
C GLY A 124 -14.15 22.23 -24.04
N ALA A 125 -15.18 21.63 -23.41
CA ALA A 125 -15.98 22.31 -22.39
C ALA A 125 -16.22 21.56 -21.07
N GLY A 126 -15.75 20.32 -20.89
CA GLY A 126 -16.09 19.57 -19.66
C GLY A 126 -15.25 18.34 -19.28
N GLY A 127 -14.53 17.70 -20.20
CA GLY A 127 -13.61 16.61 -19.86
C GLY A 127 -12.23 17.14 -19.48
N THR A 128 -11.50 16.42 -18.62
CA THR A 128 -10.07 16.70 -18.42
C THR A 128 -9.36 16.37 -19.75
N PRO A 129 -8.59 17.31 -20.35
CA PRO A 129 -8.03 17.09 -21.66
C PRO A 129 -6.98 15.96 -21.63
N ALA A 130 -6.84 15.24 -22.76
CA ALA A 130 -5.67 14.41 -23.00
C ALA A 130 -4.42 15.29 -22.85
N GLY A 131 -3.55 14.88 -21.94
CA GLY A 131 -2.48 15.72 -21.44
C GLY A 131 -1.32 14.87 -20.96
N GLU A 132 -0.14 15.45 -21.01
CA GLU A 132 1.01 14.91 -20.31
C GLU A 132 0.86 15.26 -18.83
N VAL A 133 0.94 14.27 -17.95
CA VAL A 133 0.99 14.46 -16.50
C VAL A 133 2.42 14.26 -16.06
N ILE A 134 2.92 15.19 -15.25
CA ILE A 134 4.25 15.10 -14.64
C ILE A 134 4.14 15.10 -13.12
N VAL A 135 4.89 14.19 -12.50
CA VAL A 135 4.91 13.99 -11.05
C VAL A 135 6.36 13.90 -10.58
N PRO A 136 6.84 14.81 -9.71
CA PRO A 136 8.17 14.71 -9.14
C PRO A 136 8.33 13.46 -8.29
N LEU A 137 9.41 12.74 -8.53
CA LEU A 137 9.85 11.62 -7.72
C LEU A 137 10.71 12.11 -6.56
N ILE A 138 10.36 11.70 -5.35
CA ILE A 138 11.09 11.99 -4.12
C ILE A 138 12.04 10.84 -3.83
N GLY A 139 13.29 11.18 -3.49
CA GLY A 139 14.31 10.22 -3.08
C GLY A 139 14.96 9.44 -4.22
N PHE A 140 14.57 9.67 -5.48
CA PHE A 140 15.06 8.93 -6.64
C PHE A 140 16.25 9.61 -7.33
N HIS A 141 17.26 8.83 -7.71
CA HIS A 141 18.40 9.30 -8.49
C HIS A 141 18.93 8.21 -9.43
N MET A 142 19.23 8.55 -10.68
CA MET A 142 19.92 7.66 -11.62
C MET A 142 20.95 8.43 -12.47
N PRO A 143 21.95 7.75 -13.06
CA PRO A 143 22.92 8.40 -13.94
C PRO A 143 22.34 8.74 -15.32
N ALA A 144 21.40 7.94 -15.82
CA ALA A 144 20.74 8.20 -17.10
C ALA A 144 19.79 9.40 -17.03
N ASP A 145 19.51 9.99 -18.18
CA ASP A 145 18.59 11.12 -18.29
C ASP A 145 17.14 10.69 -18.44
N GLU A 146 16.90 9.45 -18.90
CA GLU A 146 15.57 8.89 -19.10
C GLU A 146 15.55 7.36 -18.97
N ILE A 147 14.44 6.82 -18.43
CA ILE A 147 14.08 5.40 -18.44
C ILE A 147 12.55 5.28 -18.61
N VAL A 148 12.07 4.19 -19.20
CA VAL A 148 10.63 3.91 -19.37
C VAL A 148 10.27 2.62 -18.64
N LEU A 149 9.37 2.71 -17.67
CA LEU A 149 8.89 1.58 -16.85
C LEU A 149 7.39 1.42 -17.02
N ASP A 150 6.96 0.30 -17.63
CA ASP A 150 5.54 -0.05 -17.83
C ASP A 150 4.66 1.11 -18.34
N GLY A 151 5.15 1.87 -19.33
CA GLY A 151 4.41 3.01 -19.93
C GLY A 151 4.63 4.34 -19.22
N VAL A 152 5.27 4.36 -18.04
CA VAL A 152 5.69 5.58 -17.34
C VAL A 152 7.10 5.96 -17.74
N ARG A 153 7.27 7.17 -18.28
CA ARG A 153 8.57 7.73 -18.61
C ARG A 153 9.12 8.47 -17.40
N ILE A 154 10.29 8.09 -16.90
CA ILE A 154 10.98 8.77 -15.82
C ILE A 154 12.18 9.50 -16.41
N ALA A 155 12.12 10.83 -16.41
CA ALA A 155 13.14 11.68 -16.99
C ALA A 155 13.69 12.68 -15.98
N ARG A 156 14.92 13.15 -16.20
CA ARG A 156 15.50 14.24 -15.42
C ARG A 156 14.69 15.52 -15.64
N ALA A 157 14.43 16.28 -14.58
CA ALA A 157 13.60 17.49 -14.68
C ALA A 157 14.05 18.48 -15.76
N GLU A 158 15.36 18.63 -15.99
CA GLU A 158 15.92 19.55 -16.99
C GLU A 158 15.72 19.11 -18.44
N THR A 159 15.41 17.83 -18.69
CA THR A 159 15.14 17.33 -20.05
C THR A 159 13.68 17.48 -20.46
N VAL A 160 12.80 17.81 -19.51
CA VAL A 160 11.37 18.03 -19.76
C VAL A 160 11.15 19.48 -20.15
N ALA A 161 10.83 19.69 -21.42
CA ALA A 161 10.55 21.03 -21.95
C ALA A 161 9.33 21.67 -21.23
N ASP A 162 9.45 22.96 -20.95
CA ASP A 162 8.42 23.77 -20.30
C ASP A 162 7.92 23.25 -18.94
N ALA A 163 8.68 22.39 -18.25
CA ALA A 163 8.30 21.90 -16.93
C ALA A 163 8.17 23.07 -15.93
N PRO A 164 7.11 23.12 -15.10
CA PRO A 164 6.96 24.13 -14.06
C PRO A 164 8.17 24.16 -13.13
N LEU A 165 8.63 25.36 -12.77
CA LEU A 165 9.81 25.54 -11.90
C LEU A 165 9.67 24.79 -10.56
N ASP A 166 8.46 24.77 -10.00
CA ASP A 166 8.13 24.05 -8.76
C ASP A 166 8.28 22.53 -8.89
N ALA A 167 8.10 21.97 -10.09
CA ALA A 167 8.33 20.57 -10.39
C ALA A 167 9.81 20.31 -10.70
N ALA A 168 10.44 21.23 -11.44
CA ALA A 168 11.77 21.11 -12.02
C ALA A 168 12.93 21.46 -11.05
N GLY A 169 12.76 21.16 -9.76
CA GLY A 169 13.80 21.40 -8.77
C GLY A 169 15.17 20.77 -9.16
N PRO A 170 16.29 21.33 -8.69
CA PRO A 170 17.62 20.91 -9.11
C PRO A 170 17.87 19.44 -8.74
N LYS A 171 18.22 18.63 -9.74
CA LYS A 171 18.46 17.17 -9.65
C LYS A 171 17.23 16.31 -9.37
N ASN A 172 16.03 16.84 -9.59
CA ASN A 172 14.81 16.05 -9.51
C ASN A 172 14.61 15.20 -10.77
N PHE A 173 13.91 14.08 -10.57
CA PHE A 173 13.37 13.27 -11.66
C PHE A 173 11.85 13.42 -11.66
N LEU A 174 11.27 13.44 -12.86
CA LEU A 174 9.84 13.53 -13.09
C LEU A 174 9.36 12.20 -13.67
N ALA A 175 8.33 11.62 -13.07
CA ALA A 175 7.53 10.56 -13.68
C ALA A 175 6.48 11.20 -14.58
N ILE A 176 6.37 10.69 -15.79
CA ILE A 176 5.66 11.32 -16.89
C ILE A 176 4.73 10.27 -17.48
N VAL A 177 3.44 10.60 -17.51
CA VAL A 177 2.37 9.71 -17.95
C VAL A 177 1.53 10.45 -18.97
N SER A 178 1.32 9.83 -20.13
CA SER A 178 0.36 10.31 -21.11
C SER A 178 -1.02 9.84 -20.71
N CYS A 179 -1.92 10.75 -20.32
CA CYS A 179 -3.30 10.41 -20.03
C CYS A 179 -4.20 10.75 -21.22
N GLY A 180 -5.08 9.82 -21.56
CA GLY A 180 -6.18 10.07 -22.50
C GLY A 180 -7.20 11.05 -21.93
N PHE A 181 -8.19 11.43 -22.73
CA PHE A 181 -9.33 12.20 -22.24
C PHE A 181 -10.12 11.35 -21.25
N ALA A 182 -10.26 11.82 -20.02
CA ALA A 182 -11.04 11.14 -19.00
C ALA A 182 -11.95 12.13 -18.26
N ASP A 183 -13.18 11.71 -17.96
CA ASP A 183 -14.13 12.44 -17.10
C ASP A 183 -13.77 12.34 -15.60
N VAL A 184 -12.64 11.70 -15.29
CA VAL A 184 -12.14 11.47 -13.94
C VAL A 184 -11.06 12.51 -13.61
N ALA A 185 -10.89 12.81 -12.32
CA ALA A 185 -9.83 13.69 -11.84
C ALA A 185 -8.44 13.20 -12.33
N PRO A 186 -7.53 14.10 -12.72
CA PRO A 186 -6.20 13.74 -13.23
C PRO A 186 -5.44 12.76 -12.32
N ALA A 187 -5.57 12.93 -10.99
CA ALA A 187 -4.93 12.06 -10.02
C ALA A 187 -5.37 10.60 -10.14
N ALA A 188 -6.65 10.35 -10.35
CA ALA A 188 -7.18 9.00 -10.50
C ALA A 188 -6.79 8.39 -11.86
N ALA A 189 -6.76 9.21 -12.92
CA ALA A 189 -6.39 8.77 -14.26
C ALA A 189 -4.96 8.21 -14.34
N VAL A 190 -4.01 8.73 -13.57
CA VAL A 190 -2.61 8.29 -13.59
C VAL A 190 -2.20 7.43 -12.39
N ALA A 191 -3.12 7.19 -11.45
CA ALA A 191 -2.77 6.58 -10.16
C ALA A 191 -2.18 5.17 -10.33
N ASP A 192 -2.77 4.35 -11.20
CA ASP A 192 -2.35 2.97 -11.40
C ASP A 192 -1.00 2.86 -12.11
N ASP A 193 -0.72 3.74 -13.07
CA ASP A 193 0.57 3.79 -13.76
C ASP A 193 1.69 4.21 -12.81
N LEU A 194 1.45 5.25 -12.01
CA LEU A 194 2.43 5.70 -11.01
C LEU A 194 2.66 4.65 -9.92
N ARG A 195 1.61 3.99 -9.42
CA ARG A 195 1.73 2.88 -8.47
C ARG A 195 2.55 1.74 -9.06
N ARG A 196 2.29 1.37 -10.32
CA ARG A 196 3.02 0.30 -11.02
C ARG A 196 4.50 0.63 -11.18
N ALA A 197 4.84 1.85 -11.59
CA ALA A 197 6.24 2.28 -11.69
C ALA A 197 6.94 2.28 -10.32
N LEU A 198 6.28 2.81 -9.28
CA LEU A 198 6.81 2.80 -7.91
C LEU A 198 6.98 1.38 -7.37
N ARG A 199 6.03 0.49 -7.65
CA ARG A 199 6.14 -0.93 -7.30
C ARG A 199 7.38 -1.55 -7.89
N THR A 200 7.60 -1.39 -9.19
CA THR A 200 8.74 -1.97 -9.88
C THR A 200 10.04 -1.51 -9.24
N LEU A 201 10.18 -0.20 -8.99
CA LEU A 201 11.34 0.37 -8.29
C LEU A 201 11.50 -0.22 -6.88
N ARG A 202 10.41 -0.22 -6.11
CA ARG A 202 10.36 -0.70 -4.72
C ARG A 202 10.40 -2.21 -4.58
N LEU A 203 10.30 -3.01 -5.63
CA LEU A 203 10.59 -4.46 -5.56
C LEU A 203 12.02 -4.75 -6.01
N PHE A 204 12.52 -4.00 -6.99
CA PHE A 204 13.85 -4.22 -7.55
C PHE A 204 14.98 -4.03 -6.51
N ARG A 205 14.87 -3.00 -5.65
CA ARG A 205 15.85 -2.68 -4.60
C ARG A 205 15.24 -1.94 -3.40
N PRO A 206 15.75 -2.14 -2.17
CA PRO A 206 15.40 -1.28 -1.04
C PRO A 206 15.70 0.20 -1.29
N GLY A 207 14.81 1.08 -0.84
CA GLY A 207 14.99 2.53 -0.89
C GLY A 207 13.69 3.30 -0.75
N GLY A 208 13.78 4.55 -0.29
CA GLY A 208 12.65 5.43 0.00
C GLY A 208 12.17 6.20 -1.22
N VAL A 209 11.87 5.53 -2.33
CA VAL A 209 11.27 6.19 -3.49
C VAL A 209 9.78 6.42 -3.28
N GLY A 210 9.31 7.61 -3.65
CA GLY A 210 7.88 7.89 -3.77
C GLY A 210 7.61 9.10 -4.64
N ILE A 211 6.38 9.58 -4.60
CA ILE A 211 5.90 10.70 -5.42
C ILE A 211 5.59 11.92 -4.55
N SER A 212 5.74 13.11 -5.14
CA SER A 212 5.33 14.37 -4.53
C SER A 212 3.83 14.40 -4.25
N ALA A 213 3.43 15.13 -3.20
CA ALA A 213 2.03 15.41 -2.87
C ALA A 213 1.31 16.22 -3.96
N HIS A 214 2.07 16.85 -4.86
CA HIS A 214 1.56 17.65 -5.96
C HIS A 214 2.16 17.18 -7.29
N ALA A 215 1.33 17.25 -8.32
CA ALA A 215 1.65 16.94 -9.70
C ALA A 215 1.09 18.02 -10.62
N TRP A 216 1.44 17.95 -11.90
CA TRP A 216 0.97 18.88 -12.91
C TRP A 216 0.42 18.13 -14.11
N VAL A 217 -0.71 18.60 -14.63
CA VAL A 217 -1.32 18.10 -15.87
C VAL A 217 -1.20 19.18 -16.94
N ARG A 218 -0.79 18.79 -18.15
CA ARG A 218 -0.68 19.68 -19.29
C ARG A 218 -2.06 19.86 -19.92
N ARG A 219 -2.57 21.09 -19.89
CA ARG A 219 -3.79 21.52 -20.60
C ARG A 219 -3.44 22.42 -21.78
N ALA A 220 -4.44 22.75 -22.59
CA ALA A 220 -4.30 23.64 -23.75
C ALA A 220 -3.65 25.00 -23.40
N ASP A 221 -3.97 25.53 -22.21
CA ASP A 221 -3.51 26.85 -21.76
C ASP A 221 -2.26 26.80 -20.85
N GLY A 222 -1.66 25.62 -20.65
CA GLY A 222 -0.46 25.43 -19.83
C GLY A 222 -0.58 24.33 -18.78
N TRP A 223 0.29 24.38 -17.76
CA TRP A 223 0.32 23.39 -16.69
C TRP A 223 -0.62 23.76 -15.54
N GLU A 224 -1.49 22.83 -15.17
CA GLU A 224 -2.36 22.95 -14.00
C GLU A 224 -1.86 22.02 -12.88
N ARG A 225 -1.76 22.54 -11.65
CA ARG A 225 -1.33 21.77 -10.48
C ARG A 225 -2.52 21.03 -9.86
N PHE A 226 -2.32 19.77 -9.49
CA PHE A 226 -3.29 18.98 -8.73
C PHE A 226 -2.61 18.18 -7.60
N GLY A 227 -3.41 17.71 -6.64
CA GLY A 227 -2.93 16.87 -5.54
C GLY A 227 -2.92 15.40 -5.93
N THR A 228 -1.78 14.72 -5.73
CA THR A 228 -1.64 13.28 -6.05
C THR A 228 -2.27 12.37 -4.99
N GLY A 229 -2.55 12.91 -3.80
CA GLY A 229 -2.95 12.12 -2.63
C GLY A 229 -1.82 11.27 -2.05
N ALA A 230 -0.57 11.48 -2.50
CA ALA A 230 0.57 10.70 -2.05
C ALA A 230 0.87 10.91 -0.55
N GLY A 231 1.08 9.81 0.16
CA GLY A 231 1.58 9.82 1.54
C GLY A 231 3.04 10.26 1.64
N ARG A 232 3.54 10.43 2.87
CA ARG A 232 4.96 10.72 3.10
C ARG A 232 5.80 9.53 2.67
N THR A 233 6.85 9.81 1.90
CA THR A 233 7.82 8.78 1.51
C THR A 233 8.62 8.34 2.73
N ARG A 234 9.00 7.06 2.76
CA ARG A 234 9.93 6.55 3.76
C ARG A 234 11.30 7.21 3.62
N ASN A 235 12.03 7.26 4.72
CA ASN A 235 13.40 7.75 4.72
C ASN A 235 14.29 6.81 3.92
N GLY A 236 15.27 7.37 3.22
CA GLY A 236 16.27 6.63 2.45
C GLY A 236 16.28 7.04 0.98
N GLY A 237 17.48 7.22 0.42
CA GLY A 237 17.63 7.47 -1.01
C GLY A 237 17.45 6.19 -1.82
N TYR A 238 17.00 6.34 -3.06
CA TYR A 238 16.95 5.31 -4.08
C TYR A 238 17.90 5.72 -5.21
N ARG A 239 19.04 5.03 -5.32
CA ARG A 239 20.05 5.31 -6.35
C ARG A 239 20.21 4.11 -7.26
N LEU A 240 20.00 4.32 -8.55
CA LEU A 240 20.35 3.37 -9.61
C LEU A 240 21.77 3.64 -10.10
N THR A 241 22.48 2.58 -10.47
CA THR A 241 23.74 2.65 -11.22
C THR A 241 23.46 2.37 -12.70
N GLY A 242 24.41 2.72 -13.58
CA GLY A 242 24.21 2.59 -15.04
C GLY A 242 23.94 1.15 -15.49
N ASN A 243 24.56 0.17 -14.85
CA ASN A 243 24.41 -1.24 -15.20
C ASN A 243 23.05 -1.82 -14.82
N GLU A 244 22.36 -1.22 -13.84
CA GLU A 244 21.12 -1.74 -13.29
C GLU A 244 19.88 -1.28 -14.08
N LEU A 245 20.04 -0.35 -15.02
CA LEU A 245 18.93 0.20 -15.81
C LEU A 245 18.33 -0.85 -16.74
N ASP A 246 19.17 -1.62 -17.42
CA ASP A 246 18.73 -2.69 -18.33
C ASP A 246 18.08 -3.85 -17.55
N GLU A 247 18.64 -4.19 -16.39
CA GLU A 247 18.07 -5.19 -15.48
C GLU A 247 16.70 -4.76 -14.96
N LEU A 248 16.54 -3.48 -14.60
CA LEU A 248 15.28 -2.92 -14.14
C LEU A 248 14.20 -2.95 -15.23
N ASN A 249 14.56 -2.59 -16.47
CA ASN A 249 13.64 -2.67 -17.62
C ASN A 249 13.20 -4.11 -17.89
N GLY A 250 14.13 -5.07 -17.85
CA GLY A 250 13.82 -6.50 -17.98
C GLY A 250 12.90 -6.98 -16.85
N PHE A 251 13.20 -6.59 -15.61
CA PHE A 251 12.41 -6.91 -14.44
C PHE A 251 10.97 -6.36 -14.52
N SER A 252 10.80 -5.12 -14.99
CA SER A 252 9.48 -4.49 -15.18
C SER A 252 8.55 -5.33 -16.06
N ARG A 253 9.08 -5.81 -17.19
CA ARG A 253 8.33 -6.65 -18.14
C ARG A 253 7.94 -7.99 -17.52
N LEU A 254 8.90 -8.67 -16.89
CA LEU A 254 8.67 -9.95 -16.23
C LEU A 254 7.63 -9.84 -15.10
N LEU A 255 7.72 -8.78 -14.30
CA LEU A 255 6.78 -8.51 -13.21
C LEU A 255 5.35 -8.33 -13.73
N THR A 256 5.17 -7.57 -14.81
CA THR A 256 3.85 -7.35 -15.42
C THR A 256 3.28 -8.65 -16.00
N GLU A 257 4.08 -9.41 -16.77
CA GLU A 257 3.64 -10.67 -17.38
C GLU A 257 3.27 -11.74 -16.34
N ARG A 258 4.08 -11.88 -15.29
CA ARG A 258 3.87 -12.88 -14.23
C ARG A 258 2.78 -12.49 -13.25
N GLY A 259 2.71 -11.21 -12.87
CA GLY A 259 1.68 -10.70 -11.96
C GLY A 259 0.27 -10.99 -12.48
N ALA A 260 0.05 -10.85 -13.79
CA ALA A 260 -1.23 -11.17 -14.43
C ALA A 260 -1.58 -12.67 -14.40
N ARG A 261 -0.58 -13.56 -14.41
CA ARG A 261 -0.78 -15.02 -14.43
C ARG A 261 -0.91 -15.65 -13.04
N MET A 262 -0.45 -14.96 -12.00
CA MET A 262 -0.35 -15.50 -10.64
C MET A 262 -1.10 -14.63 -9.64
N PRO A 263 -2.38 -14.93 -9.33
CA PRO A 263 -3.18 -14.15 -8.38
C PRO A 263 -2.55 -14.05 -6.98
N SER A 264 -1.89 -15.11 -6.51
CA SER A 264 -1.18 -15.12 -5.22
C SER A 264 0.00 -14.15 -5.19
N LEU A 265 0.75 -14.05 -6.29
CA LEU A 265 1.84 -13.07 -6.46
C LEU A 265 1.27 -11.65 -6.46
N SER A 266 0.23 -11.39 -7.27
CA SER A 266 -0.42 -10.07 -7.32
C SER A 266 -0.91 -9.65 -5.93
N TRP A 267 -1.57 -10.55 -5.19
CA TRP A 267 -2.06 -10.26 -3.85
C TRP A 267 -0.94 -9.96 -2.85
N ALA A 268 0.13 -10.76 -2.86
CA ALA A 268 1.27 -10.57 -1.95
C ALA A 268 2.03 -9.27 -2.26
N ILE A 269 2.14 -8.92 -3.54
CA ILE A 269 2.67 -7.63 -4.01
C ILE A 269 1.83 -6.47 -3.49
N SER A 270 0.49 -6.54 -3.59
CA SER A 270 -0.38 -5.48 -3.06
C SER A 270 -0.20 -5.30 -1.55
N ARG A 271 0.01 -6.38 -0.79
CA ARG A 271 0.34 -6.29 0.64
C ARG A 271 1.70 -5.66 0.89
N PHE A 272 2.70 -6.03 0.10
CA PHE A 272 4.02 -5.39 0.16
C PHE A 272 3.95 -3.88 -0.14
N GLU A 273 3.17 -3.46 -1.14
CA GLU A 273 2.93 -2.04 -1.46
C GLU A 273 2.28 -1.30 -0.28
N LEU A 274 1.21 -1.84 0.29
CA LEU A 274 0.55 -1.27 1.47
C LEU A 274 1.51 -1.09 2.63
N GLY A 275 2.37 -2.08 2.87
CA GLY A 275 3.45 -1.98 3.85
C GLY A 275 4.37 -0.80 3.56
N ASN A 276 4.83 -0.66 2.31
CA ASN A 276 5.70 0.44 1.87
C ASN A 276 5.04 1.83 1.95
N GLU A 277 3.72 1.91 1.88
CA GLU A 277 2.96 3.15 2.02
C GLU A 277 2.75 3.59 3.47
N ARG A 278 2.94 2.68 4.45
CA ARG A 278 2.85 3.03 5.88
C ARG A 278 3.93 4.03 6.26
N ALA A 279 3.55 4.98 7.12
CA ALA A 279 4.46 6.01 7.63
C ALA A 279 5.52 5.43 8.60
N SER A 280 5.22 4.30 9.25
CA SER A 280 6.10 3.63 10.20
C SER A 280 6.34 2.17 9.79
N LEU A 281 7.58 1.70 9.96
CA LEU A 281 7.93 0.27 9.78
C LEU A 281 7.11 -0.62 10.71
N ILE A 282 6.78 -0.14 11.92
CA ILE A 282 5.99 -0.90 12.90
C ILE A 282 4.59 -1.20 12.36
N GLU A 283 3.97 -0.25 11.65
CA GLU A 283 2.66 -0.45 11.02
C GLU A 283 2.76 -1.36 9.79
N ALA A 284 3.88 -1.30 9.08
CA ALA A 284 4.12 -2.13 7.89
C ALA A 284 4.35 -3.61 8.21
N LEU A 285 4.76 -3.94 9.43
CA LEU A 285 5.07 -5.31 9.86
C LEU A 285 3.91 -6.28 9.57
N SER A 286 2.67 -5.88 9.91
CA SER A 286 1.50 -6.73 9.69
C SER A 286 1.25 -7.00 8.21
N ASP A 287 1.42 -5.98 7.35
CA ASP A 287 1.26 -6.12 5.90
C ASP A 287 2.31 -7.08 5.31
N TYR A 288 3.57 -7.02 5.77
CA TYR A 288 4.62 -7.94 5.35
C TYR A 288 4.40 -9.38 5.82
N LEU A 289 4.01 -9.56 7.09
CA LEU A 289 3.70 -10.88 7.61
C LEU A 289 2.46 -11.47 6.91
N LEU A 290 1.44 -10.68 6.62
CA LEU A 290 0.28 -11.14 5.85
C LEU A 290 0.67 -11.61 4.44
N ALA A 291 1.57 -10.90 3.76
CA ALA A 291 2.09 -11.33 2.46
C ALA A 291 2.80 -12.69 2.57
N LEU A 292 3.71 -12.85 3.54
CA LEU A 292 4.43 -14.10 3.78
C LEU A 292 3.50 -15.25 4.14
N ARG A 293 2.51 -15.00 5.00
CA ARG A 293 1.50 -15.99 5.38
C ARG A 293 0.67 -16.45 4.19
N GLY A 294 0.18 -15.53 3.36
CA GLY A 294 -0.59 -15.88 2.16
C GLY A 294 0.19 -16.78 1.21
N LEU A 295 1.50 -16.55 1.08
CA LEU A 295 2.37 -17.35 0.21
C LEU A 295 2.75 -18.70 0.82
N LEU A 296 3.16 -18.75 2.09
CA LEU A 296 3.90 -19.88 2.67
C LEU A 296 3.22 -20.55 3.87
N GLU A 297 2.23 -19.91 4.51
CA GLU A 297 1.49 -20.49 5.63
C GLU A 297 0.36 -21.42 5.13
N GLY A 298 0.08 -22.46 5.90
CA GLY A 298 -0.90 -23.50 5.55
C GLY A 298 -0.31 -24.91 5.61
N GLY A 299 -1.14 -25.90 5.29
CA GLY A 299 -0.76 -27.31 5.28
C GLY A 299 0.37 -27.59 4.28
N GLY A 300 1.26 -28.50 4.65
CA GLY A 300 2.32 -29.04 3.81
C GLY A 300 2.77 -30.40 4.33
N THR A 301 3.63 -31.08 3.59
CA THR A 301 4.00 -32.48 3.87
C THR A 301 4.83 -32.63 5.14
N THR A 302 5.58 -31.59 5.51
CA THR A 302 6.49 -31.59 6.67
C THR A 302 5.89 -31.00 7.94
N GLY A 303 4.75 -30.31 7.83
CA GLY A 303 4.23 -29.48 8.93
C GLY A 303 5.17 -28.33 9.34
N ALA A 304 6.15 -27.98 8.51
CA ALA A 304 7.10 -26.91 8.82
C ALA A 304 6.40 -25.55 9.00
N GLY A 305 6.87 -24.80 10.00
CA GLY A 305 6.36 -23.46 10.27
C GLY A 305 6.78 -22.43 9.20
N LEU A 306 6.08 -21.30 9.18
CA LEU A 306 6.34 -20.18 8.26
C LEU A 306 7.82 -19.76 8.25
N SER A 307 8.45 -19.65 9.43
CA SER A 307 9.84 -19.22 9.57
C SER A 307 10.84 -20.13 8.85
N ALA A 308 10.66 -21.46 8.97
CA ALA A 308 11.51 -22.45 8.30
C ALA A 308 11.34 -22.42 6.78
N ARG A 309 10.10 -22.28 6.28
CA ARG A 309 9.82 -22.20 4.84
C ARG A 309 10.40 -20.94 4.20
N VAL A 310 10.33 -19.80 4.88
CA VAL A 310 10.94 -18.54 4.39
C VAL A 310 12.45 -18.71 4.22
N GLY A 311 13.13 -19.26 5.23
CA GLY A 311 14.57 -19.54 5.14
C GLY A 311 14.89 -20.48 3.97
N ALA A 312 14.19 -21.62 3.87
CA ALA A 312 14.43 -22.61 2.82
C ALA A 312 14.31 -22.05 1.40
N MET A 313 13.36 -21.14 1.16
CA MET A 313 13.10 -20.60 -0.18
C MET A 313 14.06 -19.50 -0.63
N ILE A 314 14.63 -18.73 0.30
CA ILE A 314 15.39 -17.52 -0.03
C ILE A 314 16.89 -17.72 0.18
N CYS A 315 17.27 -18.60 1.11
CA CYS A 315 18.65 -18.77 1.54
C CYS A 315 19.20 -20.13 1.09
N GLU A 316 20.44 -20.14 0.60
CA GLU A 316 21.12 -21.36 0.16
C GLU A 316 21.94 -22.03 1.29
N GLY A 317 22.46 -21.23 2.24
CA GLY A 317 23.30 -21.70 3.34
C GLY A 317 22.53 -22.00 4.62
N ALA A 318 22.96 -23.02 5.38
CA ALA A 318 22.32 -23.40 6.65
C ALA A 318 22.33 -22.25 7.69
N GLU A 319 23.43 -21.49 7.78
CA GLU A 319 23.53 -20.35 8.68
C GLU A 319 22.58 -19.20 8.27
N ASP A 320 22.52 -18.88 6.97
CA ASP A 320 21.63 -17.85 6.44
C ASP A 320 20.14 -18.22 6.63
N ARG A 321 19.80 -19.50 6.45
CA ARG A 321 18.45 -20.02 6.70
C ARG A 321 18.05 -19.91 8.16
N GLU A 322 18.95 -20.26 9.07
CA GLU A 322 18.71 -20.14 10.51
C GLU A 322 18.54 -18.67 10.90
N HIS A 323 19.35 -17.78 10.35
CA HIS A 323 19.23 -16.34 10.55
C HIS A 323 17.88 -15.80 10.04
N ALA A 324 17.47 -16.17 8.83
CA ALA A 324 16.16 -15.82 8.28
C ALA A 324 15.00 -16.37 9.13
N ARG A 325 15.11 -17.62 9.61
CA ARG A 325 14.13 -18.25 10.51
C ARG A 325 13.97 -17.44 11.79
N LEU A 326 15.09 -17.10 12.44
CA LEU A 326 15.10 -16.29 13.67
C LEU A 326 14.54 -14.88 13.43
N CYS A 327 14.84 -14.26 12.28
CA CYS A 327 14.27 -12.97 11.90
C CYS A 327 12.72 -13.04 11.83
N VAL A 328 12.17 -14.03 11.14
CA VAL A 328 10.71 -14.22 11.02
C VAL A 328 10.07 -14.52 12.38
N GLU A 329 10.70 -15.34 13.23
CA GLU A 329 10.19 -15.62 14.58
C GLU A 329 10.17 -14.39 15.47
N ARG A 330 11.21 -13.56 15.42
CA ARG A 330 11.26 -12.27 16.12
C ARG A 330 10.17 -11.33 15.60
N ALA A 331 9.98 -11.25 14.28
CA ALA A 331 8.92 -10.45 13.67
C ALA A 331 7.51 -10.87 14.15
N LEU A 332 7.23 -12.19 14.19
CA LEU A 332 5.98 -12.74 14.72
C LEU A 332 5.78 -12.43 16.23
N GLN A 333 6.87 -12.41 17.01
CA GLN A 333 6.81 -12.00 18.42
C GLN A 333 6.52 -10.51 18.58
N ILE A 334 7.14 -9.65 17.74
CA ILE A 334 6.87 -8.21 17.73
C ILE A 334 5.39 -7.97 17.40
N GLU A 335 4.89 -8.58 16.33
CA GLU A 335 3.52 -8.44 15.87
C GLU A 335 2.52 -8.85 16.97
N ARG A 336 2.70 -10.02 17.61
CA ARG A 336 1.84 -10.47 18.72
C ARG A 336 1.82 -9.49 19.89
N LYS A 337 2.98 -8.91 20.26
CA LYS A 337 3.04 -7.92 21.34
C LYS A 337 2.37 -6.61 20.96
N LEU A 338 2.50 -6.17 19.72
CA LEU A 338 1.80 -4.99 19.22
C LEU A 338 0.28 -5.20 19.25
N MET A 339 -0.20 -6.36 18.78
CA MET A 339 -1.63 -6.69 18.81
C MET A 339 -2.18 -6.79 20.24
N SER A 340 -1.40 -7.30 21.19
CA SER A 340 -1.81 -7.38 22.59
C SER A 340 -1.67 -6.06 23.36
N GLY A 341 -1.22 -4.97 22.70
CA GLY A 341 -0.91 -3.69 23.35
C GLY A 341 0.27 -3.75 24.33
N ALA A 342 1.03 -4.84 24.35
CA ALA A 342 2.15 -5.02 25.27
C ALA A 342 3.40 -4.32 24.74
N ARG A 343 4.19 -3.74 25.65
CA ARG A 343 5.49 -3.15 25.27
C ARG A 343 6.44 -4.25 24.81
N TYR A 344 6.91 -4.16 23.57
CA TYR A 344 8.02 -4.98 23.13
C TYR A 344 9.30 -4.52 23.82
N ARG A 345 9.98 -5.43 24.53
CA ARG A 345 11.32 -5.20 25.06
C ARG A 345 12.31 -5.76 24.04
N PRO A 346 13.17 -4.94 23.43
CA PRO A 346 14.21 -5.43 22.55
C PRO A 346 15.07 -6.47 23.27
N THR A 347 15.38 -7.56 22.59
CA THR A 347 16.49 -8.42 22.98
C THR A 347 17.78 -7.65 22.71
N ALA A 348 18.86 -7.91 23.47
CA ALA A 348 20.11 -7.15 23.36
C ALA A 348 20.72 -7.13 21.95
N ASP A 349 20.37 -8.11 21.10
CA ASP A 349 21.08 -8.40 19.85
C ASP A 349 20.43 -7.81 18.58
N ALA A 350 19.22 -7.23 18.65
CA ALA A 350 18.58 -6.62 17.47
C ALA A 350 17.48 -5.61 17.84
N SER A 351 17.47 -4.44 17.18
CA SER A 351 16.38 -3.49 17.31
C SER A 351 15.12 -3.98 16.55
N PRO A 352 13.90 -3.65 17.02
CA PRO A 352 12.67 -4.03 16.31
C PRO A 352 12.62 -3.51 14.88
N LEU A 353 13.18 -2.34 14.62
CA LEU A 353 13.19 -1.72 13.29
C LEU A 353 14.12 -2.46 12.33
N GLU A 354 15.27 -2.95 12.81
CA GLU A 354 16.17 -3.79 12.01
C GLU A 354 15.51 -5.12 11.63
N VAL A 355 14.83 -5.77 12.58
CA VAL A 355 14.09 -7.02 12.31
C VAL A 355 13.02 -6.79 11.24
N ILE A 356 12.30 -5.67 11.29
CA ILE A 356 11.25 -5.36 10.29
C ILE A 356 11.88 -5.04 8.92
N ALA A 357 12.97 -4.27 8.89
CA ALA A 357 13.68 -3.97 7.65
C ALA A 357 14.26 -5.23 6.99
N GLU A 358 14.76 -6.15 7.80
CA GLU A 358 15.24 -7.45 7.33
C GLU A 358 14.09 -8.35 6.82
N LEU A 359 12.96 -8.37 7.53
CA LEU A 359 11.75 -9.08 7.06
C LEU A 359 11.26 -8.53 5.71
N GLU A 360 11.27 -7.20 5.53
CA GLU A 360 10.92 -6.56 4.27
C GLU A 360 11.85 -7.03 3.14
N GLU A 361 13.15 -7.12 3.41
CA GLU A 361 14.13 -7.58 2.43
C GLU A 361 13.95 -9.07 2.08
N LEU A 362 13.64 -9.92 3.05
CA LEU A 362 13.29 -11.32 2.81
C LEU A 362 12.04 -11.43 1.91
N LEU A 363 10.96 -10.72 2.25
CA LEU A 363 9.74 -10.70 1.44
C LEU A 363 10.01 -10.18 0.03
N ARG A 364 10.79 -9.10 -0.11
CA ARG A 364 11.19 -8.54 -1.40
C ARG A 364 11.95 -9.57 -2.25
N ARG A 365 12.92 -10.29 -1.69
CA ARG A 365 13.66 -11.35 -2.41
C ARG A 365 12.74 -12.47 -2.87
N LEU A 366 11.82 -12.91 -2.02
CA LEU A 366 10.81 -13.91 -2.37
C LEU A 366 9.94 -13.45 -3.55
N LEU A 367 9.37 -12.24 -3.47
CA LEU A 367 8.54 -11.67 -4.53
C LEU A 367 9.32 -11.46 -5.83
N LYS A 368 10.59 -11.03 -5.72
CA LYS A 368 11.48 -10.89 -6.87
C LYS A 368 11.73 -12.24 -7.56
N GLY A 369 12.05 -13.29 -6.80
CA GLY A 369 12.25 -14.64 -7.33
C GLY A 369 10.99 -15.22 -7.99
N MET A 370 9.81 -14.93 -7.45
CA MET A 370 8.54 -15.28 -8.09
C MET A 370 8.32 -14.51 -9.41
N ALA A 371 8.64 -13.22 -9.43
CA ALA A 371 8.47 -12.35 -10.59
C ALA A 371 9.47 -12.68 -11.71
N THR A 372 10.72 -13.00 -11.39
CA THR A 372 11.72 -13.46 -12.37
C THR A 372 11.45 -14.89 -12.84
N GLY A 373 10.68 -15.66 -12.06
CA GLY A 373 10.36 -17.05 -12.36
C GLY A 373 11.43 -18.04 -11.90
N GLU A 374 12.34 -17.62 -11.04
CA GLU A 374 13.24 -18.51 -10.29
C GLU A 374 12.44 -19.40 -9.34
N LEU A 375 11.39 -18.83 -8.73
CA LEU A 375 10.49 -19.52 -7.82
C LEU A 375 9.16 -19.77 -8.55
N THR A 376 8.87 -21.03 -8.86
CA THR A 376 7.66 -21.42 -9.58
C THR A 376 6.93 -22.57 -8.90
N GLY A 377 5.63 -22.71 -9.22
CA GLY A 377 4.79 -23.77 -8.67
C GLY A 377 4.30 -23.47 -7.26
N ASP A 378 4.00 -24.54 -6.52
CA ASP A 378 3.59 -24.45 -5.12
C ASP A 378 4.81 -24.22 -4.24
N LEU A 379 4.99 -22.97 -3.79
CA LEU A 379 6.11 -22.56 -2.94
C LEU A 379 6.16 -23.36 -1.63
N ARG A 380 5.02 -23.84 -1.12
CA ARG A 380 4.97 -24.59 0.13
C ARG A 380 5.56 -25.98 -0.07
N ALA A 381 5.16 -26.64 -1.15
CA ALA A 381 5.70 -27.94 -1.54
C ALA A 381 7.20 -27.85 -1.85
N ALA A 382 7.62 -26.80 -2.57
CA ALA A 382 9.04 -26.56 -2.86
C ALA A 382 9.87 -26.34 -1.59
N ALA A 383 9.37 -25.52 -0.64
CA ALA A 383 10.04 -25.30 0.64
C ALA A 383 10.15 -26.61 1.45
N ASP A 384 9.06 -27.37 1.50
CA ASP A 384 9.01 -28.65 2.21
C ASP A 384 9.97 -29.68 1.59
N GLU A 385 10.10 -29.72 0.26
CA GLU A 385 11.06 -30.57 -0.44
C GLU A 385 12.52 -30.21 -0.11
N ILE A 386 12.85 -28.91 -0.10
CA ILE A 386 14.17 -28.41 0.30
C ILE A 386 14.48 -28.87 1.74
N LEU A 387 13.55 -28.65 2.67
CA LEU A 387 13.71 -29.02 4.08
C LEU A 387 13.86 -30.54 4.29
N LEU A 388 13.17 -31.35 3.48
CA LEU A 388 13.29 -32.81 3.51
C LEU A 388 14.64 -33.28 2.95
N SER A 389 15.08 -32.70 1.84
CA SER A 389 16.34 -33.09 1.18
C SER A 389 17.57 -32.84 2.07
N GLU A 390 17.49 -31.84 2.93
CA GLU A 390 18.58 -31.42 3.82
C GLU A 390 18.49 -32.02 5.23
N GLY A 391 17.51 -32.92 5.46
CA GLY A 391 17.41 -33.72 6.68
C GLY A 391 16.85 -32.98 7.89
N MET A 392 15.89 -32.06 7.70
CA MET A 392 15.20 -31.32 8.78
C MET A 392 16.12 -30.65 9.81
N GLN A 393 17.40 -30.42 9.51
CA GLN A 393 18.34 -29.84 10.49
C GLN A 393 17.99 -28.37 10.84
N ALA A 394 17.09 -27.74 10.08
CA ALA A 394 16.52 -26.42 10.35
C ALA A 394 15.15 -26.44 11.08
N ALA A 395 14.58 -27.61 11.38
CA ALA A 395 13.24 -27.75 11.97
C ALA A 395 13.24 -27.92 13.50
N SER A 396 14.40 -27.88 14.17
CA SER A 396 14.48 -28.01 15.63
C SER A 396 14.19 -26.69 16.34
N ALA A 397 12.98 -26.18 16.18
CA ALA A 397 12.33 -25.38 17.21
C ALA A 397 11.10 -26.15 17.67
N ALA A 398 10.88 -26.18 18.99
CA ALA A 398 9.81 -26.90 19.66
C ALA A 398 8.48 -26.86 18.88
N PRO A 399 7.70 -27.97 18.89
CA PRO A 399 6.43 -28.01 18.20
C PRO A 399 5.61 -26.76 18.59
N PRO A 400 4.95 -26.09 17.63
CA PRO A 400 4.03 -25.02 17.97
C PRO A 400 3.04 -25.58 19.01
N PRO A 401 2.62 -24.81 20.03
CA PRO A 401 1.46 -25.23 20.81
C PRO A 401 0.36 -25.46 19.79
N SER A 402 -0.19 -26.67 19.77
CA SER A 402 -1.22 -27.11 18.84
C SER A 402 -2.38 -26.11 18.89
N MET A 403 -2.39 -25.17 17.96
CA MET A 403 -3.46 -24.22 17.79
C MET A 403 -4.32 -24.78 16.65
N GLY A 404 -5.47 -25.34 17.00
CA GLY A 404 -6.53 -25.62 16.02
C GLY A 404 -6.75 -27.06 15.57
N GLU A 405 -6.40 -28.09 16.36
CA GLU A 405 -7.29 -29.27 16.38
C GLU A 405 -8.38 -28.99 17.42
N THR A 406 -9.62 -29.37 17.13
CA THR A 406 -10.87 -29.02 17.81
C THR A 406 -11.00 -29.55 19.26
N ALA A 407 -9.96 -29.41 20.07
CA ALA A 407 -9.86 -29.94 21.43
C ALA A 407 -10.29 -28.92 22.52
N GLU A 408 -10.65 -27.69 22.14
CA GLU A 408 -11.03 -26.64 23.09
C GLU A 408 -12.46 -26.78 23.66
N TRP A 409 -13.19 -27.84 23.30
CA TRP A 409 -14.52 -28.15 23.84
C TRP A 409 -14.64 -29.53 24.50
N ARG A 410 -13.53 -30.12 24.96
CA ARG A 410 -13.64 -31.23 25.93
C ARG A 410 -13.92 -30.65 27.31
N ILE A 411 -15.21 -30.64 27.66
CA ILE A 411 -15.67 -30.59 29.04
C ILE A 411 -14.89 -31.69 29.79
N PRO A 412 -14.10 -31.35 30.84
CA PRO A 412 -13.42 -32.38 31.62
C PRO A 412 -14.46 -33.32 32.22
N ASP A 413 -14.30 -34.63 32.01
CA ASP A 413 -15.10 -35.62 32.75
C ASP A 413 -14.92 -35.37 34.24
N PRO A 414 -16.00 -35.41 35.05
CA PRO A 414 -15.90 -35.21 36.48
C PRO A 414 -15.04 -36.33 37.07
N VAL A 415 -13.81 -35.97 37.45
CA VAL A 415 -12.90 -36.87 38.16
C VAL A 415 -13.51 -37.13 39.52
N ALA A 416 -13.74 -38.41 39.81
CA ALA A 416 -14.25 -38.88 41.07
C ALA A 416 -13.35 -38.39 42.23
N GLU A 417 -14.02 -37.87 43.25
CA GLU A 417 -13.47 -37.33 44.49
C GLU A 417 -12.40 -38.25 45.09
N GLY A 418 -11.17 -37.74 45.16
CA GLY A 418 -10.15 -38.16 46.10
C GLY A 418 -9.85 -36.97 46.99
N GLU A 419 -10.23 -37.08 48.26
CA GLU A 419 -10.04 -36.07 49.30
C GLU A 419 -8.54 -35.76 49.48
N GLU A 420 -8.11 -34.57 49.06
CA GLU A 420 -6.87 -33.96 49.56
C GLU A 420 -7.19 -32.59 50.18
N GLU A 421 -7.06 -32.59 51.50
CA GLU A 421 -7.26 -31.49 52.44
C GLU A 421 -6.20 -30.40 52.21
N ILE A 422 -6.60 -29.25 51.65
CA ILE A 422 -5.71 -28.09 51.51
C ILE A 422 -5.74 -27.28 52.82
N GLU A 423 -4.73 -27.49 53.66
CA GLU A 423 -4.53 -26.80 54.92
C GLU A 423 -4.03 -25.35 54.69
N VAL A 424 -4.94 -24.38 54.82
CA VAL A 424 -4.63 -22.94 54.71
C VAL A 424 -4.00 -22.45 56.01
N ARG A 425 -2.67 -22.31 56.04
CA ARG A 425 -1.94 -21.71 57.16
C ARG A 425 -2.03 -20.18 57.13
N LYS A 426 -2.90 -19.62 57.98
CA LYS A 426 -2.88 -18.20 58.36
C LYS A 426 -1.62 -17.90 59.18
N VAL A 427 -0.87 -16.87 58.79
CA VAL A 427 0.16 -16.26 59.65
C VAL A 427 -0.40 -14.93 60.15
N SER A 428 -0.67 -14.88 61.45
CA SER A 428 -0.99 -13.68 62.21
C SER A 428 0.28 -13.01 62.72
N ASP A 429 0.22 -11.68 62.77
CA ASP A 429 1.13 -10.79 63.51
C ASP A 429 1.34 -11.27 64.96
N GLU A 430 2.60 -11.30 65.40
CA GLU A 430 3.06 -10.71 66.66
C GLU A 430 4.59 -10.86 66.83
N ALA A 431 5.25 -9.76 67.14
CA ALA A 431 6.65 -9.71 67.59
C ALA A 431 6.79 -10.36 68.98
N PRO A 432 7.99 -10.90 69.32
CA PRO A 432 8.76 -10.21 70.36
C PRO A 432 10.30 -10.29 70.22
N THR A 433 10.91 -9.17 70.57
CA THR A 433 12.00 -8.92 71.54
C THR A 433 13.23 -9.83 71.63
N ALA A 434 14.38 -9.15 71.61
CA ALA A 434 15.76 -9.58 71.76
C ALA A 434 16.15 -10.22 73.10
N THR A 435 17.22 -11.05 73.11
CA THR A 435 18.46 -10.77 73.87
C THR A 435 19.66 -11.59 73.37
N HIS A 436 20.83 -10.96 73.55
CA HIS A 436 22.21 -11.31 73.27
C HIS A 436 22.75 -12.66 73.77
N GLU A 437 23.73 -13.22 73.03
CA GLU A 437 25.13 -13.50 73.46
C GLU A 437 25.92 -14.06 72.26
N ALA A 438 26.80 -13.26 71.62
CA ALA A 438 28.26 -13.20 71.85
C ALA A 438 29.02 -14.48 71.43
N HIS A 439 29.60 -14.48 70.22
CA HIS A 439 30.94 -15.04 70.01
C HIS A 439 31.64 -14.37 68.82
N ASP A 440 32.82 -13.86 69.14
CA ASP A 440 33.77 -13.08 68.36
C ASP A 440 34.75 -14.01 67.61
N ALA A 441 35.02 -13.71 66.34
CA ALA A 441 36.23 -14.11 65.61
C ALA A 441 36.29 -13.42 64.23
N SER A 442 36.88 -12.24 64.24
CA SER A 442 37.64 -11.51 63.20
C SER A 442 37.90 -12.21 61.86
N GLN A 443 37.50 -11.53 60.76
CA GLN A 443 38.32 -11.32 59.56
C GLN A 443 37.71 -10.21 58.67
N GLU A 444 38.34 -9.03 58.70
CA GLU A 444 38.08 -7.88 57.84
C GLU A 444 38.77 -8.02 56.48
N ALA A 445 38.03 -7.78 55.39
CA ALA A 445 38.54 -7.19 54.16
C ALA A 445 37.39 -6.43 53.45
N PRO A 446 37.64 -5.22 52.90
CA PRO A 446 36.60 -4.25 52.59
C PRO A 446 35.99 -4.42 51.19
N ARG A 447 34.68 -4.18 51.08
CA ARG A 447 33.95 -3.98 49.82
C ARG A 447 33.68 -2.48 49.66
N ASP A 448 34.43 -1.85 48.76
CA ASP A 448 34.04 -0.59 48.12
C ASP A 448 33.93 -0.87 46.61
N THR A 449 32.71 -0.90 46.09
CA THR A 449 32.44 -0.87 44.65
C THR A 449 32.13 0.58 44.24
N PRO A 450 33.01 1.26 43.47
CA PRO A 450 32.68 2.56 42.92
C PRO A 450 31.81 2.42 41.65
N THR A 451 30.75 3.21 41.61
CA THR A 451 29.97 3.59 40.42
C THR A 451 30.89 4.02 39.29
N ALA A 452 30.82 3.34 38.15
CA ALA A 452 31.53 3.71 36.93
C ALA A 452 30.91 4.97 36.31
N ARG A 453 31.58 6.11 36.52
CA ARG A 453 31.36 7.37 35.79
C ARG A 453 32.32 7.36 34.60
N ILE A 454 31.78 7.27 33.38
CA ILE A 454 32.58 7.41 32.16
C ILE A 454 32.96 8.88 32.03
N VAL A 455 34.26 9.16 32.20
CA VAL A 455 34.90 10.44 31.88
C VAL A 455 35.60 10.24 30.55
N VAL A 456 35.15 10.95 29.52
CA VAL A 456 35.86 11.03 28.24
C VAL A 456 36.92 12.12 28.38
N THR A 457 38.19 11.74 28.39
CA THR A 457 39.34 12.63 28.28
C THR A 457 39.77 12.77 26.83
N ASP A 458 39.94 14.03 26.40
CA ASP A 458 40.79 14.55 25.33
C ASP A 458 40.89 13.74 24.04
N VAL A 459 40.01 14.07 23.09
CA VAL A 459 40.21 13.78 21.66
C VAL A 459 40.91 14.98 21.04
N GLU A 460 42.18 14.81 20.68
CA GLU A 460 42.93 15.76 19.85
C GLU A 460 42.32 15.77 18.43
N LEU A 461 41.71 16.90 18.07
CA LEU A 461 41.29 17.20 16.70
C LEU A 461 42.50 17.72 15.90
N PRO A 462 42.74 17.25 14.67
CA PRO A 462 43.78 17.81 13.83
C PRO A 462 43.38 19.21 13.30
N ASP A 463 44.28 20.17 13.51
CA ASP A 463 44.24 21.52 12.96
C ASP A 463 44.19 21.51 11.42
N ILE A 464 43.07 21.93 10.84
CA ILE A 464 43.00 22.31 9.43
C ILE A 464 42.83 23.83 9.34
N VAL A 465 43.98 24.44 9.06
CA VAL A 465 44.29 25.75 8.52
C VAL A 465 43.11 26.51 7.90
N SER A 466 42.84 27.65 8.51
CA SER A 466 42.16 28.82 7.95
C SER A 466 42.99 29.53 6.89
N THR A 467 42.37 29.95 5.78
CA THR A 467 42.68 31.24 5.13
C THR A 467 41.40 31.88 4.61
N ASP A 468 41.20 33.10 5.10
CA ASP A 468 40.33 34.20 4.70
C ASP A 468 39.82 34.20 3.26
N GLU A 469 38.56 34.62 3.09
CA GLU A 469 38.27 35.81 2.27
C GLU A 469 36.95 36.45 2.71
N THR A 470 37.05 37.76 2.90
CA THR A 470 36.06 38.73 3.37
C THR A 470 34.84 38.85 2.46
N ASN A 471 33.63 38.90 3.02
CA ASN A 471 32.62 39.80 2.49
C ASN A 471 31.66 40.30 3.57
N THR A 472 31.86 41.56 3.92
CA THR A 472 31.04 42.38 4.81
C THR A 472 29.73 42.73 4.10
N PHE A 473 28.58 42.40 4.68
CA PHE A 473 27.31 43.04 4.32
C PHE A 473 26.65 43.61 5.57
N VAL A 474 26.53 44.94 5.58
CA VAL A 474 25.82 45.74 6.59
C VAL A 474 24.42 46.02 6.04
N PRO A 475 23.34 45.77 6.80
CA PRO A 475 22.08 46.44 6.56
C PRO A 475 21.88 47.56 7.59
N GLU A 476 21.68 48.80 7.10
CA GLU A 476 21.07 49.88 7.87
C GLU A 476 19.53 49.70 7.95
N PRO A 477 18.86 50.28 8.95
CA PRO A 477 17.54 49.88 9.39
C PRO A 477 16.41 50.66 8.71
N ALA A 478 15.24 50.03 8.59
CA ALA A 478 13.97 50.73 8.42
C ALA A 478 12.91 50.05 9.28
N ASP A 479 12.17 50.89 9.99
CA ASP A 479 11.22 50.61 11.06
C ASP A 479 10.03 49.73 10.62
N ALA A 480 9.61 48.79 11.48
CA ALA A 480 8.21 48.56 11.85
C ALA A 480 8.04 47.37 12.82
N GLU A 481 7.48 47.69 13.98
CA GLU A 481 6.55 46.90 14.81
C GLU A 481 6.98 45.51 15.31
N HIS A 482 7.22 45.46 16.64
CA HIS A 482 7.35 44.25 17.45
C HIS A 482 6.03 43.47 17.47
N ASP A 483 6.10 42.19 17.14
CA ASP A 483 5.11 41.19 17.56
C ASP A 483 5.85 40.09 18.33
N GLU A 484 5.53 39.98 19.61
CA GLU A 484 6.16 39.10 20.59
C GLU A 484 5.91 37.63 20.24
N LYS A 485 6.89 36.97 19.63
CA LYS A 485 6.90 35.50 19.57
C LYS A 485 7.41 34.96 20.90
N ALA A 486 6.49 34.34 21.64
CA ALA A 486 6.74 33.61 22.87
C ALA A 486 7.84 32.55 22.68
N ASP A 487 8.91 32.68 23.46
CA ASP A 487 9.98 31.69 23.63
C ASP A 487 9.43 30.43 24.30
N TRP A 488 9.14 29.41 23.49
CA TRP A 488 8.61 28.12 23.94
C TRP A 488 9.62 27.25 24.72
N PHE A 489 10.90 27.63 24.77
CA PHE A 489 11.97 26.79 25.33
C PHE A 489 12.74 27.35 26.52
N ALA A 490 12.27 28.43 27.14
CA ALA A 490 12.91 29.02 28.31
C ALA A 490 12.05 28.93 29.57
N SER A 491 11.98 27.75 30.21
CA SER A 491 11.83 27.68 31.67
C SER A 491 12.44 26.41 32.24
N GLN A 492 13.19 26.64 33.31
CA GLN A 492 13.93 25.75 34.16
C GLN A 492 13.02 25.33 35.32
N ASP A 493 13.10 24.06 35.74
CA ASP A 493 12.54 23.48 36.97
C ASP A 493 11.06 23.76 37.30
N GLY A 494 10.18 22.93 36.76
CA GLY A 494 8.78 22.77 37.19
C GLY A 494 8.15 21.54 36.51
N ASP A 495 7.45 20.71 37.26
CA ASP A 495 6.86 19.44 36.80
C ASP A 495 6.08 19.56 35.46
N LEU A 496 6.45 18.73 34.48
CA LEU A 496 5.74 18.61 33.20
C LEU A 496 4.42 17.83 33.40
N GLU A 497 3.29 18.55 33.47
CA GLU A 497 1.97 17.95 33.21
C GLU A 497 1.74 17.82 31.70
N TRP A 498 1.55 16.57 31.25
CA TRP A 498 1.10 16.26 29.89
C TRP A 498 -0.34 16.74 29.65
N PRO A 499 -0.69 17.32 28.49
CA PRO A 499 -2.06 17.68 28.20
C PRO A 499 -2.92 16.43 28.01
N ALA A 500 -3.94 16.28 28.84
CA ALA A 500 -4.94 15.22 28.73
C ALA A 500 -5.74 15.37 27.42
N PHE A 501 -5.69 14.34 26.58
CA PHE A 501 -6.62 14.19 25.47
C PHE A 501 -8.04 13.95 26.04
N ALA A 502 -8.97 14.78 25.58
CA ALA A 502 -10.43 14.60 25.64
C ALA A 502 -11.03 14.21 27.01
N SER A 503 -11.26 15.21 27.85
CA SER A 503 -12.41 15.20 28.77
C SER A 503 -13.51 16.13 28.24
N PRO A 504 -14.80 15.76 28.30
CA PRO A 504 -15.88 16.62 27.83
C PRO A 504 -15.97 17.83 28.75
N ARG A 505 -15.77 19.04 28.20
CA ARG A 505 -16.05 20.28 28.92
C ARG A 505 -17.54 20.29 29.29
N ARG A 506 -17.87 20.19 30.58
CA ARG A 506 -19.15 20.64 31.14
C ARG A 506 -19.23 22.16 30.93
N GLY A 507 -19.88 22.58 29.84
CA GLY A 507 -20.30 23.97 29.64
C GLY A 507 -21.48 24.32 30.56
N ARG A 508 -21.58 25.61 30.92
CA ARG A 508 -22.69 26.18 31.69
C ARG A 508 -24.03 26.03 30.94
N PRO A 509 -25.20 26.03 31.63
CA PRO A 509 -26.46 25.56 31.06
C PRO A 509 -27.25 26.53 30.16
N ASP A 510 -26.72 27.69 29.76
CA ASP A 510 -27.58 28.78 29.20
C ASP A 510 -27.13 29.35 27.83
N GLU A 511 -26.41 28.59 27.00
CA GLU A 511 -26.15 29.00 25.61
C GLU A 511 -26.55 27.90 24.63
N HIS A 512 -27.87 27.70 24.49
CA HIS A 512 -28.42 27.06 23.30
C HIS A 512 -28.43 28.09 22.17
N ARG A 513 -27.50 27.91 21.24
CA ARG A 513 -27.53 28.57 19.93
C ARG A 513 -28.69 27.94 19.16
N GLU A 514 -29.84 28.62 19.10
CA GLU A 514 -30.98 28.21 18.28
C GLU A 514 -30.50 28.10 16.83
N LEU A 515 -30.49 26.87 16.31
CA LEU A 515 -30.34 26.60 14.89
C LEU A 515 -31.68 26.95 14.24
N ASP A 516 -31.65 27.78 13.19
CA ASP A 516 -32.83 28.10 12.39
C ASP A 516 -33.55 26.81 11.98
N ASP A 517 -34.86 26.75 12.20
CA ASP A 517 -35.73 25.60 11.90
C ASP A 517 -35.60 25.14 10.44
N ASP A 518 -35.23 26.06 9.53
CA ASP A 518 -35.02 25.83 8.10
C ASP A 518 -33.77 24.97 7.79
N ALA A 519 -32.76 24.98 8.68
CA ALA A 519 -31.57 24.14 8.56
C ALA A 519 -31.80 22.72 9.11
N SER A 520 -32.71 22.57 10.08
CA SER A 520 -33.07 21.28 10.68
C SER A 520 -33.91 20.42 9.72
N ASP A 521 -34.82 21.04 8.96
CA ASP A 521 -35.67 20.32 8.00
C ASP A 521 -34.91 19.84 6.75
N ARG A 522 -33.79 20.49 6.37
CA ARG A 522 -32.95 20.08 5.23
C ARG A 522 -32.10 18.83 5.45
N VAL A 523 -31.96 18.35 6.69
CA VAL A 523 -31.13 17.15 6.97
C VAL A 523 -32.00 15.98 7.43
N ARG A 524 -33.30 16.23 7.65
CA ARG A 524 -34.25 15.28 8.22
C ARG A 524 -34.56 14.09 7.30
N TYR A 525 -34.32 14.21 6.00
CA TYR A 525 -34.48 13.12 5.02
C TYR A 525 -33.22 12.26 4.83
N LEU A 526 -32.07 12.65 5.40
CA LEU A 526 -30.81 11.90 5.29
C LEU A 526 -30.63 10.86 6.40
N PHE A 527 -31.48 10.89 7.42
CA PHE A 527 -31.46 9.94 8.52
C PHE A 527 -32.81 9.22 8.62
N PRO A 528 -32.86 7.88 8.57
CA PRO A 528 -34.09 7.13 8.79
C PRO A 528 -34.70 7.50 10.14
N VAL A 529 -36.02 7.70 10.18
CA VAL A 529 -36.76 7.98 11.40
C VAL A 529 -36.68 6.74 12.31
N PRO A 530 -36.20 6.86 13.56
CA PRO A 530 -35.97 5.70 14.45
C PRO A 530 -37.20 4.82 14.68
N ASP A 531 -38.40 5.40 14.57
CA ASP A 531 -39.68 4.73 14.86
C ASP A 531 -40.09 3.69 13.79
N ALA A 532 -39.35 3.56 12.68
CA ALA A 532 -39.63 2.58 11.62
C ALA A 532 -38.78 1.29 11.73
N THR A 533 -37.98 1.16 12.80
CA THR A 533 -37.05 0.03 12.97
C THR A 533 -37.30 -0.63 14.33
N ASP A 534 -38.14 -1.68 14.31
CA ASP A 534 -38.31 -2.63 15.43
C ASP A 534 -37.00 -3.41 15.65
N TRP A 535 -36.08 -2.86 16.42
CA TRP A 535 -34.92 -3.59 16.96
C TRP A 535 -35.15 -3.73 18.46
N ASP A 536 -35.72 -4.87 18.85
CA ASP A 536 -35.92 -5.24 20.25
C ASP A 536 -34.58 -5.71 20.83
N VAL A 537 -33.83 -4.77 21.43
CA VAL A 537 -32.58 -5.07 22.14
C VAL A 537 -32.94 -5.47 23.56
N GLY A 538 -32.95 -6.78 23.83
CA GLY A 538 -33.21 -7.32 25.16
C GLY A 538 -32.24 -6.74 26.21
N GLU A 539 -32.80 -6.08 27.23
CA GLU A 539 -32.03 -5.50 28.33
C GLU A 539 -31.32 -6.60 29.14
N LEU A 540 -29.99 -6.58 29.11
CA LEU A 540 -29.13 -7.38 29.99
C LEU A 540 -29.13 -6.79 31.39
N SER A 541 -29.91 -7.40 32.30
CA SER A 541 -29.88 -7.06 33.73
C SER A 541 -28.63 -7.63 34.40
N TYR A 542 -27.74 -6.76 34.88
CA TYR A 542 -26.63 -7.16 35.75
C TYR A 542 -27.10 -7.20 37.22
N GLU A 543 -27.09 -8.38 37.83
CA GLU A 543 -27.25 -8.53 39.28
C GLU A 543 -26.00 -8.04 40.01
N ASN A 544 -26.09 -6.87 40.64
CA ASN A 544 -25.06 -6.37 41.53
C ASN A 544 -25.07 -7.16 42.86
N ARG A 545 -24.15 -8.10 43.00
CA ARG A 545 -23.88 -8.79 44.27
C ARG A 545 -23.23 -7.79 45.24
N ARG A 546 -23.95 -7.41 46.29
CA ARG A 546 -23.39 -6.59 47.39
C ARG A 546 -22.38 -7.41 48.21
N PRO A 547 -21.27 -6.81 48.65
CA PRO A 547 -20.34 -7.45 49.56
C PRO A 547 -20.90 -7.45 50.98
N SER A 548 -20.82 -8.59 51.64
CA SER A 548 -20.98 -8.78 53.10
C SER A 548 -19.61 -8.95 53.74
#